data_AF-A0AAV4EGV8-F1
#
_entry.id   AF-A0AAV4EGV8-F1
#
_cell.length_a   1.000
_cell.length_b   1.000
_cell.length_c   1.000
_cell.angle_alpha   90.00
_cell.angle_beta   90.00
_cell.angle_gamma   90.00
#
_symmetry.space_group_name_H-M   'P 1'
#
loop_
_entity.id
_entity.type
_entity.pdbx_description
1 polymer ?
#
loop_
_entity_poly.entity_id
_entity_poly.type
_entity_poly.pdbx_seq_one_letter_code
_entity_poly.pdbx_strand_id
1 'polypeptide(L)'
;MACKTAKEEWLNSKCDEIELLSKRNDLTAMLQKIKSFQPRQTVTASCIKGKDGGILFEKEKIVLRWTEYVEELFSDQRCANLIQEHPQGPEILRNEVEKCLKDMKYGKAAGIDNISCEMLKALGDFGIGTLTELCDKMYQTAYIPEDLR
;
A
#
# COMPACT_ATOMS: atom_id res chain seq x y z
N MET A 1 -35.66 17.80 2.08
CA MET A 1 -36.44 18.62 1.13
C MET A 1 -35.52 19.39 0.19
N ALA A 2 -34.59 20.21 0.69
CA ALA A 2 -33.69 21.03 -0.13
C ALA A 2 -32.86 20.30 -1.22
N CYS A 3 -32.28 19.13 -0.94
CA CYS A 3 -31.50 18.39 -1.97
C CYS A 3 -32.35 17.87 -3.14
N LYS A 4 -33.63 17.59 -2.91
CA LYS A 4 -34.52 17.15 -4.00
C LYS A 4 -34.85 18.33 -4.90
N THR A 5 -35.22 19.46 -4.29
CA THR A 5 -35.50 20.71 -5.00
C THR A 5 -34.28 21.21 -5.79
N ALA A 6 -33.08 21.21 -5.19
CA ALA A 6 -31.86 21.62 -5.89
C ALA A 6 -31.51 20.71 -7.09
N LYS A 7 -31.78 19.40 -6.97
CA LYS A 7 -31.61 18.46 -8.07
C LYS A 7 -32.62 18.71 -9.20
N GLU A 8 -33.87 18.98 -8.86
CA GLU A 8 -34.94 19.29 -9.82
C GLU A 8 -34.65 20.62 -10.54
N GLU A 9 -34.25 21.66 -9.82
CA GLU A 9 -33.83 22.94 -10.41
C GLU A 9 -32.66 22.78 -11.38
N TRP A 10 -31.65 21.98 -10.99
CA TRP A 10 -30.53 21.68 -11.86
C TRP A 10 -30.96 20.94 -13.13
N LEU A 11 -31.84 19.94 -13.02
CA LEU A 11 -32.37 19.19 -14.17
C LEU A 11 -33.17 20.10 -15.10
N ASN A 12 -34.03 20.95 -14.57
CA ASN A 12 -34.82 21.90 -15.34
C ASN A 12 -33.92 22.88 -16.11
N SER A 13 -32.91 23.44 -15.44
CA SER A 13 -31.92 24.31 -16.10
C SER A 13 -31.20 23.62 -17.27
N LYS A 14 -30.97 22.30 -17.19
CA LYS A 14 -30.38 21.54 -18.31
C LYS A 14 -31.36 21.31 -19.45
N CYS A 15 -32.64 21.08 -19.16
CA CYS A 15 -33.68 21.00 -20.18
C CYS A 15 -33.80 22.32 -20.95
N ASP A 16 -33.80 23.46 -20.26
CA ASP A 16 -33.88 24.79 -20.87
C ASP A 16 -32.71 25.04 -21.83
N GLU A 17 -31.49 24.62 -21.45
CA GLU A 17 -30.29 24.75 -22.26
C GLU A 17 -30.41 23.95 -23.57
N ILE A 18 -30.93 22.71 -23.51
CA ILE A 18 -31.15 21.87 -24.70
C ILE A 18 -32.26 22.46 -25.58
N GLU A 19 -33.33 22.98 -24.98
CA GLU A 19 -34.44 23.60 -25.72
C GLU A 19 -33.99 24.87 -26.45
N LEU A 20 -33.11 25.67 -25.85
CA LEU A 20 -32.51 26.85 -26.49
C LEU A 20 -31.63 26.46 -27.68
N LEU A 21 -30.84 25.39 -27.58
CA LEU A 21 -30.04 24.88 -28.70
C LEU A 21 -30.93 24.34 -29.82
N SER A 22 -32.04 23.69 -29.48
CA SER A 22 -33.06 23.24 -30.44
C SER A 22 -33.71 24.41 -31.17
N LYS A 23 -34.11 25.48 -30.45
CA LYS A 23 -34.67 26.71 -31.04
C LYS A 23 -33.69 27.44 -31.96
N ARG A 24 -32.38 27.32 -31.71
CA ARG A 24 -31.30 27.89 -32.54
C ARG A 24 -30.92 27.01 -33.73
N ASN A 25 -31.54 25.83 -33.87
CA ASN A 25 -31.24 24.82 -34.90
C ASN A 25 -29.78 24.33 -34.89
N ASP A 26 -29.09 24.41 -33.76
CA ASP A 26 -27.73 23.90 -33.60
C ASP A 26 -27.75 22.45 -33.13
N LEU A 27 -27.94 21.56 -34.10
CA LEU A 27 -28.02 20.11 -33.87
C LEU A 27 -26.72 19.54 -33.31
N THR A 28 -25.56 20.11 -33.67
CA THR A 28 -24.26 19.62 -33.22
C THR A 28 -24.06 19.91 -31.73
N ALA A 29 -24.30 21.15 -31.30
CA ALA A 29 -24.21 21.53 -29.89
C ALA A 29 -25.25 20.77 -29.05
N MET A 30 -26.48 20.61 -29.56
CA MET A 30 -27.53 19.83 -28.91
C MET A 30 -27.09 18.37 -28.65
N LEU A 31 -26.59 17.68 -29.68
CA LEU A 31 -26.17 16.29 -29.57
C LEU A 31 -24.96 16.11 -28.65
N GLN A 32 -23.98 17.03 -28.70
CA GLN A 32 -22.86 17.03 -27.78
C GLN A 32 -23.32 17.19 -26.33
N LYS A 33 -24.29 18.08 -26.10
CA LYS A 33 -24.85 18.30 -24.77
C LYS A 33 -25.57 17.05 -24.26
N ILE A 34 -26.41 16.42 -25.09
CA ILE A 34 -27.09 15.16 -24.75
C ILE A 34 -26.06 14.07 -24.39
N LYS A 35 -25.01 13.90 -25.19
CA LYS A 35 -23.93 12.94 -24.91
C LYS A 35 -23.22 13.22 -23.59
N SER A 36 -23.02 14.49 -23.22
CA SER A 36 -22.39 14.84 -21.94
C SER A 36 -23.22 14.46 -20.70
N PHE A 37 -24.53 14.30 -20.88
CA PHE A 37 -25.45 13.88 -19.81
C PHE A 37 -25.68 12.37 -19.76
N GLN A 38 -25.27 11.62 -20.77
CA GLN A 38 -25.40 10.17 -20.74
C GLN A 38 -24.51 9.64 -19.60
N PRO A 39 -25.06 8.82 -18.68
CA PRO A 39 -24.26 8.21 -17.65
C PRO A 39 -23.13 7.43 -18.31
N ARG A 40 -21.89 7.68 -17.87
CA ARG A 40 -20.74 6.89 -18.30
C ARG A 40 -21.01 5.46 -17.89
N GLN A 41 -21.27 4.56 -18.84
CA GLN A 41 -21.36 3.14 -18.53
C GLN A 41 -19.96 2.70 -18.12
N THR A 42 -19.72 2.64 -16.81
CA THR A 42 -18.58 1.90 -16.28
C THR A 42 -18.89 0.44 -16.53
N VAL A 43 -18.21 -0.17 -17.50
CA VAL A 43 -18.16 -1.63 -17.60
C VAL A 43 -17.48 -2.10 -16.32
N THR A 44 -18.27 -2.39 -15.29
CA THR A 44 -17.78 -3.18 -14.16
C THR A 44 -17.39 -4.51 -14.78
N ALA A 45 -16.11 -4.87 -14.70
CA ALA A 45 -15.59 -6.14 -15.17
C ALA A 45 -16.19 -7.26 -14.31
N SER A 46 -17.46 -7.59 -14.56
CA SER A 46 -18.19 -8.70 -13.95
C SER A 46 -17.89 -10.00 -14.67
N CYS A 47 -16.86 -10.02 -15.51
CA CYS A 47 -16.45 -11.21 -16.22
C CYS A 47 -14.93 -11.36 -16.25
N ILE A 48 -14.47 -12.60 -16.13
CA ILE A 48 -13.05 -12.96 -16.26
C ILE A 48 -12.88 -14.13 -17.22
N LYS A 49 -11.68 -14.33 -17.73
CA LYS A 49 -11.37 -15.41 -18.67
C LYS A 49 -11.15 -16.73 -17.92
N GLY A 50 -11.95 -17.74 -18.28
CA GLY A 50 -11.79 -19.13 -17.86
C GLY A 50 -10.48 -19.74 -18.37
N LYS A 51 -10.12 -20.90 -17.82
CA LYS A 51 -8.89 -21.62 -18.17
C LYS A 51 -8.91 -22.15 -19.62
N ASP A 52 -10.08 -22.54 -20.09
CA ASP A 52 -10.40 -22.94 -21.48
C ASP A 52 -10.47 -21.74 -22.45
N GLY A 53 -10.37 -20.52 -21.92
CA GLY A 53 -10.43 -19.29 -22.69
C GLY A 53 -11.83 -18.71 -22.88
N GLY A 54 -12.88 -19.34 -22.33
CA GLY A 54 -14.23 -18.81 -22.29
C GLY A 54 -14.37 -17.61 -21.34
N ILE A 55 -15.45 -16.83 -21.48
CA ILE A 55 -15.72 -15.70 -20.57
C ILE A 55 -16.69 -16.17 -19.49
N LEU A 56 -16.30 -16.04 -18.22
CA LEU A 56 -17.08 -16.39 -17.05
C LEU A 56 -17.81 -15.16 -16.51
N PHE A 57 -19.12 -15.28 -16.27
CA PHE A 57 -19.98 -14.20 -15.74
C PHE A 57 -20.57 -14.50 -14.36
N GLU A 58 -20.60 -15.79 -13.97
CA GLU A 58 -21.17 -16.25 -12.71
C GLU A 58 -20.18 -16.01 -11.56
N LYS A 59 -20.61 -15.31 -10.50
CA LYS A 59 -19.73 -14.94 -9.38
C LYS A 59 -19.00 -16.13 -8.77
N GLU A 60 -19.68 -17.27 -8.59
CA GLU A 60 -19.09 -18.50 -8.05
C GLU A 60 -17.96 -19.03 -8.94
N LYS A 61 -18.17 -19.08 -10.26
CA LYS A 61 -17.15 -19.50 -11.23
C LYS A 61 -15.99 -18.51 -11.30
N ILE A 62 -16.26 -17.21 -11.14
CA ILE A 62 -15.23 -16.17 -11.09
C ILE A 62 -14.33 -16.37 -9.87
N VAL A 63 -14.91 -16.59 -8.70
CA VAL A 63 -14.14 -16.85 -7.46
C VAL A 63 -13.32 -18.12 -7.60
N LEU A 64 -13.92 -19.22 -8.09
CA LEU A 64 -13.21 -20.48 -8.30
C LEU A 64 -12.01 -20.30 -9.24
N ARG A 65 -12.22 -19.62 -10.38
CA ARG A 65 -11.16 -19.36 -11.36
C ARG A 65 -10.04 -18.46 -10.79
N TRP A 66 -10.37 -17.51 -9.90
CA TRP A 66 -9.38 -16.72 -9.16
C TRP A 66 -8.55 -17.59 -8.22
N THR A 67 -9.18 -18.48 -7.46
CA THR A 67 -8.48 -19.42 -6.58
C THR A 67 -7.53 -20.31 -7.38
N GLU A 68 -8.02 -20.94 -8.45
CA GLU A 68 -7.21 -21.78 -9.34
C GLU A 68 -6.02 -21.01 -9.94
N TYR A 69 -6.24 -19.76 -10.35
CA TYR A 69 -5.17 -18.93 -10.91
C TYR A 69 -4.07 -18.64 -9.89
N VAL A 70 -4.46 -18.27 -8.67
CA VAL A 70 -3.52 -17.96 -7.58
C VAL A 70 -2.76 -19.22 -7.18
N GLU A 71 -3.45 -20.35 -7.03
CA GLU A 71 -2.81 -21.64 -6.75
C GLU A 71 -1.80 -21.98 -7.83
N GLU A 72 -2.13 -21.91 -9.13
CA GLU A 72 -1.19 -22.18 -10.22
C GLU A 72 -0.01 -21.20 -10.24
N LEU A 73 -0.26 -19.91 -10.01
CA LEU A 73 0.76 -18.87 -10.03
C LEU A 73 1.79 -19.07 -8.91
N PHE A 74 1.34 -19.52 -7.74
CA PHE A 74 2.18 -19.76 -6.56
C PHE A 74 2.52 -21.24 -6.33
N SER A 75 2.11 -22.14 -7.24
CA SER A 75 2.53 -23.54 -7.29
C SER A 75 3.96 -23.63 -7.83
N ASP A 76 4.90 -23.01 -7.13
CA ASP A 76 6.30 -23.11 -7.46
C ASP A 76 6.88 -24.40 -6.88
N GLN A 77 7.25 -25.36 -7.72
CA GLN A 77 7.94 -26.58 -7.29
C GLN A 77 9.36 -26.31 -6.77
N ARG A 78 9.91 -25.10 -6.95
CA ARG A 78 11.19 -24.69 -6.35
C ARG A 78 11.08 -24.48 -4.84
N CYS A 79 9.86 -24.53 -4.31
CA CYS A 79 9.56 -24.34 -2.90
C CYS A 79 9.77 -25.58 -2.01
N ALA A 80 10.38 -26.67 -2.51
CA ALA A 80 10.90 -27.72 -1.61
C ALA A 80 12.13 -27.24 -0.82
N ASN A 81 12.76 -26.13 -1.24
CA ASN A 81 13.81 -25.44 -0.50
C ASN A 81 13.28 -24.17 0.19
N LEU A 82 11.98 -24.12 0.52
CA LEU A 82 11.46 -23.01 1.30
C LEU A 82 12.04 -23.10 2.70
N ILE A 83 13.01 -22.21 2.92
CA ILE A 83 13.35 -21.60 4.19
C ILE A 83 13.56 -22.68 5.24
N GLN A 84 14.81 -23.10 5.43
CA GLN A 84 15.21 -23.47 6.78
C GLN A 84 14.72 -22.32 7.65
N GLU A 85 13.62 -22.55 8.37
CA GLU A 85 13.23 -21.72 9.48
C GLU A 85 14.43 -21.83 10.39
N HIS A 86 15.35 -20.88 10.24
CA HIS A 86 16.33 -20.59 11.23
C HIS A 86 15.51 -19.86 12.29
N PRO A 87 15.13 -20.54 13.39
CA PRO A 87 14.33 -19.91 14.44
C PRO A 87 15.04 -18.68 15.03
N GLN A 88 16.34 -18.55 14.77
CA GLN A 88 17.17 -17.40 15.09
C GLN A 88 17.75 -16.86 13.79
N GLY A 89 17.49 -15.60 13.45
CA GLY A 89 18.16 -14.95 12.32
C GLY A 89 19.65 -14.76 12.60
N PRO A 90 20.40 -14.19 11.64
CA PRO A 90 21.84 -14.00 11.79
C PRO A 90 22.18 -13.13 13.00
N GLU A 91 23.33 -13.40 13.61
CA GLU A 91 23.89 -12.57 14.68
C GLU A 91 24.15 -11.14 14.20
N ILE A 92 24.02 -10.17 15.11
CA ILE A 92 24.31 -8.77 14.81
C ILE A 92 25.81 -8.60 14.67
N LEU A 93 26.25 -8.12 13.50
CA LEU A 93 27.68 -7.96 13.23
C LEU A 93 28.21 -6.65 13.80
N ARG A 94 29.42 -6.72 14.35
CA ARG A 94 30.15 -5.55 14.88
C ARG A 94 30.28 -4.41 13.85
N ASN A 95 30.44 -4.74 12.56
CA ASN A 95 30.53 -3.79 11.46
C ASN A 95 29.20 -3.04 11.22
N GLU A 96 28.06 -3.71 11.43
CA GLU A 96 26.75 -3.06 11.33
C GLU A 96 26.61 -1.98 12.41
N VAL A 97 26.98 -2.30 13.65
CA VAL A 97 26.96 -1.36 14.77
C VAL A 97 27.94 -0.21 14.54
N GLU A 98 29.15 -0.50 14.06
CA GLU A 98 30.14 0.53 13.72
C GLU A 98 29.61 1.50 12.65
N LYS A 99 28.99 0.97 11.59
CA LYS A 99 28.39 1.78 10.53
C LYS A 99 27.23 2.63 11.06
N CYS A 100 26.34 2.04 11.85
CA CYS A 100 25.24 2.74 12.49
C CYS A 100 25.74 3.91 13.35
N LEU A 101 26.76 3.68 14.19
CA LEU A 101 27.37 4.75 14.98
C LEU A 101 27.94 5.84 14.08
N LYS A 102 28.69 5.51 13.02
CA LYS A 102 29.22 6.51 12.09
C LYS A 102 28.12 7.39 11.48
N ASP A 103 27.02 6.77 11.05
CA ASP A 103 25.90 7.43 10.38
C ASP A 103 25.03 8.30 11.34
N MET A 104 25.12 8.08 12.66
CA MET A 104 24.40 8.91 13.64
C MET A 104 24.85 10.37 13.59
N LYS A 105 23.89 11.30 13.63
CA LYS A 105 24.15 12.74 13.58
C LYS A 105 24.57 13.27 14.95
N TYR A 106 25.55 14.19 14.94
CA TYR A 106 25.93 14.96 16.12
C TYR A 106 24.88 16.01 16.50
N GLY A 107 24.90 16.46 17.76
CA GLY A 107 24.04 17.52 18.29
C GLY A 107 22.61 17.09 18.57
N LYS A 108 22.36 15.78 18.71
CA LYS A 108 21.08 15.25 19.14
C LYS A 108 20.97 15.37 20.67
N ALA A 109 19.79 15.74 21.16
CA ALA A 109 19.52 15.75 22.59
C ALA A 109 19.67 14.31 23.15
N ALA A 110 20.28 14.19 24.33
CA ALA A 110 20.37 12.92 25.02
C ALA A 110 18.98 12.42 25.44
N GLY A 111 18.83 11.09 25.54
CA GLY A 111 17.61 10.46 26.02
C GLY A 111 17.42 10.65 27.53
N ILE A 112 16.45 9.93 28.11
CA ILE A 112 16.21 9.89 29.55
C ILE A 112 17.40 9.32 30.34
N ASP A 113 18.22 8.52 29.66
CA ASP A 113 19.48 7.96 30.15
C ASP A 113 20.62 9.00 30.22
N ASN A 114 20.41 10.19 29.64
CA ASN A 114 21.38 11.27 29.53
C ASN A 114 22.66 10.86 28.79
N ILE A 115 22.59 9.86 27.89
CA ILE A 115 23.68 9.41 27.04
C ILE A 115 23.51 10.02 25.64
N SER A 116 24.52 10.72 25.16
CA SER A 116 24.49 11.33 23.82
C SER A 116 25.21 10.49 22.77
N CYS A 117 24.91 10.72 21.49
CA CYS A 117 25.60 10.07 20.38
C CYS A 117 27.11 10.37 20.37
N GLU A 118 27.53 11.56 20.80
CA GLU A 118 28.93 11.95 20.95
C GLU A 118 29.65 11.04 21.94
N MET A 119 29.01 10.74 23.08
CA MET A 119 29.57 9.86 24.11
C MET A 119 29.75 8.44 23.55
N LEU A 120 28.73 7.91 22.86
CA LEU A 120 28.79 6.58 22.24
C LEU A 120 29.90 6.49 21.19
N LYS A 121 30.05 7.53 20.35
CA LYS A 121 31.14 7.62 19.37
C LYS A 121 32.52 7.74 20.03
N ALA A 122 32.63 8.49 21.13
CA ALA A 122 33.88 8.69 21.85
C ALA A 122 34.42 7.41 22.52
N LEU A 123 33.53 6.47 22.84
CA LEU A 123 33.90 5.15 23.39
C LEU A 123 34.62 4.24 22.37
N GLY A 124 34.56 4.58 21.07
CA GLY A 124 35.26 3.85 20.01
C GLY A 124 34.99 2.35 20.03
N ASP A 125 36.06 1.55 19.99
CA ASP A 125 35.98 0.09 19.97
C ASP A 125 35.29 -0.53 21.18
N PHE A 126 35.42 0.09 22.36
CA PHE A 126 34.74 -0.37 23.55
C PHE A 126 33.23 -0.20 23.41
N GLY A 127 32.79 0.99 22.99
CA GLY A 127 31.37 1.29 22.77
C GLY A 127 30.75 0.40 21.70
N ILE A 128 31.46 0.16 20.60
CA ILE A 128 31.03 -0.75 19.54
C ILE A 128 30.82 -2.17 20.10
N GLY A 129 31.79 -2.69 20.88
CA GLY A 129 31.70 -4.02 21.47
C GLY A 129 30.50 -4.15 22.41
N THR A 130 30.36 -3.23 23.36
CA THR A 130 29.27 -3.24 24.34
C THR A 130 27.90 -3.12 23.69
N LEU A 131 27.74 -2.25 22.68
CA LEU A 131 26.47 -2.11 21.96
C LEU A 131 26.14 -3.34 21.13
N THR A 132 27.15 -3.98 20.51
CA THR A 132 26.94 -5.22 19.77
C THR A 132 26.44 -6.33 20.68
N GLU A 133 27.09 -6.54 21.84
CA GLU A 133 26.66 -7.54 22.83
C GLU A 133 25.26 -7.25 23.39
N LEU A 134 24.94 -5.98 23.66
CA LEU A 134 23.62 -5.58 24.15
C LEU A 134 22.53 -5.87 23.11
N CYS A 135 22.73 -5.43 21.87
CA CYS A 135 21.76 -5.62 20.80
C CYS A 135 21.58 -7.11 20.47
N ASP A 136 22.68 -7.88 20.43
CA ASP A 136 22.62 -9.31 20.16
C ASP A 136 21.87 -10.05 21.28
N LYS A 137 22.11 -9.68 22.54
CA LYS A 137 21.33 -10.22 23.66
C LYS A 137 19.83 -9.93 23.56
N MET A 138 19.44 -8.71 23.20
CA MET A 138 18.03 -8.36 22.97
C MET A 138 17.43 -9.16 21.81
N TYR A 139 18.20 -9.34 20.73
CA TYR A 139 17.81 -10.10 19.55
C TYR A 139 17.57 -11.58 19.88
N GLN A 140 18.51 -12.23 20.56
CA GLN A 140 18.44 -13.65 20.93
C GLN A 140 17.35 -13.96 21.96
N THR A 141 17.08 -13.03 22.88
CA THR A 141 16.08 -13.22 23.94
C THR A 141 14.67 -12.79 23.53
N ALA A 142 14.52 -12.11 22.40
CA ALA A 142 13.29 -11.42 21.98
C ALA A 142 12.71 -10.49 23.07
N TYR A 143 13.55 -10.04 24.01
CA TYR A 143 13.17 -9.18 25.12
C TYR A 143 13.64 -7.75 24.85
N ILE A 144 12.68 -6.82 24.80
CA ILE A 144 12.92 -5.39 24.68
C ILE A 144 12.56 -4.75 26.03
N PRO A 145 13.48 -4.02 26.69
CA PRO A 145 13.18 -3.27 27.90
C PRO A 145 12.00 -2.31 27.68
N GLU A 146 11.14 -2.14 28.68
CA GLU A 146 9.97 -1.24 28.56
C GLU A 146 10.37 0.22 28.27
N ASP A 147 11.53 0.67 28.71
CA ASP A 147 12.05 2.02 28.40
C ASP A 147 12.39 2.22 26.91
N LEU A 148 12.54 1.13 26.16
CA LEU A 148 12.86 1.12 24.72
C LEU A 148 11.64 0.73 23.86
N ARG A 149 10.48 0.52 24.46
CA ARG A 149 9.25 0.10 23.79
C ARG A 149 8.42 1.30 23.33
#